data_AF-A0A1G2P1R6-F1
#
_entry.id   AF-A0A1G2P1R6-F1
#
_cell.length_a   1.000
_cell.length_b   1.000
_cell.length_c   1.000
_cell.angle_alpha   90.00
_cell.angle_beta   90.00
_cell.angle_gamma   90.00
#
_symmetry.space_group_name_H-M   'P 1'
#
loop_
_entity.id
_entity.type
_entity.pdbx_description
1 polymer ?
#
loop_
_entity_poly.entity_id
_entity_poly.type
_entity_poly.pdbx_seq_one_letter_code
_entity_poly.pdbx_strand_id
1 'polypeptide(L)' 'MAINVEVQKNTGESSSGLIRRFSKRVQSSSIIQNAKKRRYSARTLSPYIRKKMAMRRIKRKNEILHLIKMGKIVDRRAGR' A
#
# COMPACT_ATOMS: atom_id res chain seq x y z
N MET A 1 14.72 -15.79 -15.11
CA MET A 1 14.71 -14.85 -13.96
C MET A 1 13.89 -13.64 -14.36
N ALA A 2 12.84 -13.27 -13.62
CA ALA A 2 11.95 -12.16 -14.01
C ALA A 2 12.41 -10.84 -13.37
N ILE A 3 12.58 -9.79 -14.16
CA ILE A 3 12.91 -8.45 -13.66
C ILE A 3 11.60 -7.83 -13.13
N ASN A 4 11.52 -7.60 -11.82
CA ASN A 4 10.29 -7.11 -11.19
C ASN A 4 10.11 -5.59 -11.32
N VAL A 5 11.20 -4.82 -11.35
CA VAL A 5 11.20 -3.37 -11.61
C VAL A 5 12.43 -3.02 -12.41
N GLU A 6 12.22 -2.38 -13.55
CA GLU A 6 13.26 -1.82 -14.39
C GLU A 6 12.92 -0.37 -14.74
N VAL A 7 13.94 0.48 -14.82
CA VAL A 7 13.82 1.87 -15.26
C VAL A 7 15.00 2.19 -16.16
N GLN A 8 14.70 2.56 -17.40
CA GLN A 8 15.69 3.07 -18.35
C GLN A 8 15.73 4.61 -18.31
N LYS A 9 16.91 5.17 -18.60
CA LYS A 9 17.14 6.62 -18.59
C LYS A 9 16.48 7.25 -19.82
N ASN A 10 15.71 8.31 -19.59
CA ASN A 10 15.13 9.09 -20.67
C ASN A 10 16.13 10.16 -21.15
N THR A 11 16.00 10.60 -22.41
CA THR A 11 16.80 11.69 -22.95
C THR A 11 16.57 12.99 -22.15
N GLY A 12 17.64 13.65 -21.72
CA GLY A 12 17.58 14.86 -20.89
C GLY A 12 17.29 14.65 -19.40
N GLU A 13 17.16 13.41 -18.92
CA GLU A 13 16.89 13.14 -17.50
C GLU A 13 18.16 13.29 -16.64
N SER A 14 18.04 14.03 -15.53
CA SER A 14 19.07 14.07 -14.48
C SER A 14 19.08 12.78 -13.66
N SER A 15 20.26 12.38 -13.18
CA SER A 15 20.45 11.16 -12.38
C SER A 15 19.54 11.11 -11.14
N SER A 16 19.22 12.25 -10.53
CA SER A 16 18.29 12.33 -9.39
C SER A 16 16.84 12.02 -9.77
N GLY A 17 16.40 12.43 -10.96
CA GLY A 17 15.07 12.14 -11.50
C GLY A 17 14.87 10.64 -11.75
N LEU A 18 15.90 9.98 -12.29
CA LEU A 18 15.94 8.54 -12.51
C LEU A 18 15.75 7.76 -11.20
N ILE A 19 16.52 8.11 -10.16
CA ILE A 19 16.45 7.47 -8.83
C ILE A 19 15.04 7.63 -8.23
N ARG A 20 14.43 8.81 -8.36
CA ARG A 20 13.06 9.05 -7.88
C ARG A 20 12.03 8.17 -8.61
N ARG A 21 12.13 8.04 -9.94
CA ARG A 21 11.24 7.15 -10.72
C ARG A 21 11.40 5.70 -10.31
N PHE A 22 12.63 5.23 -10.16
CA PHE A 22 12.93 3.91 -9.68
C PHE A 22 12.31 3.67 -8.28
N SER A 23 12.56 4.57 -7.33
CA SER A 23 12.01 4.48 -5.98
C SER A 23 10.48 4.45 -5.98
N LYS A 24 9.82 5.33 -6.77
CA LYS A 24 8.36 5.34 -6.91
C LYS A 24 7.83 4.03 -7.49
N ARG A 25 8.50 3.45 -8.49
CA ARG A 25 8.09 2.20 -9.12
C ARG A 25 8.27 1.00 -8.18
N VAL A 26 9.35 0.97 -7.40
CA VAL A 26 9.59 -0.01 -6.32
C VAL A 26 8.53 0.09 -5.22
N GLN A 27 8.13 1.31 -4.84
CA GLN A 27 7.06 1.51 -3.85
C GLN A 27 5.71 1.03 -4.39
N SER A 28 5.37 1.35 -5.63
CA SER A 28 4.10 0.91 -6.25
C SER A 28 4.01 -0.60 -6.45
N SER A 29 5.13 -1.28 -6.74
CA SER A 29 5.15 -2.72 -7.01
C SER A 29 5.04 -3.59 -5.75
N SER A 30 5.09 -2.98 -4.55
CA SER A 30 4.92 -3.67 -3.26
C SER A 30 5.89 -4.86 -3.03
N ILE A 31 7.01 -4.94 -3.77
CA ILE A 31 7.96 -6.06 -3.70
C ILE A 31 8.54 -6.20 -2.30
N ILE A 32 8.95 -5.08 -1.69
CA ILE A 32 9.51 -5.06 -0.34
C ILE A 32 8.48 -5.54 0.68
N GLN A 33 7.21 -5.12 0.54
CA GLN A 33 6.14 -5.56 1.46
C GLN A 33 5.88 -7.06 1.33
N ASN A 34 5.87 -7.58 0.10
CA ASN A 34 5.70 -9.01 -0.17
C ASN A 34 6.88 -9.84 0.35
N ALA A 35 8.12 -9.38 0.15
CA ALA A 35 9.31 -10.02 0.69
C ALA A 35 9.27 -10.07 2.22
N LYS A 36 8.93 -8.95 2.88
CA LYS A 36 8.74 -8.90 4.34
C LYS A 36 7.64 -9.85 4.82
N LYS A 37 6.51 -9.92 4.12
CA LYS A 37 5.40 -10.82 4.46
C LYS A 37 5.76 -12.30 4.33
N ARG A 38 6.60 -12.65 3.34
CA ARG A 38 7.04 -14.03 3.08
C ARG A 38 8.24 -14.46 3.91
N ARG A 39 8.92 -13.52 4.59
CA ARG A 39 10.17 -13.80 5.35
C ARG A 39 9.99 -14.87 6.43
N TYR A 40 8.83 -14.91 7.08
CA TYR A 40 8.55 -15.85 8.16
C TYR A 40 7.24 -16.59 7.90
N SER A 41 7.20 -17.87 8.27
CA SER A 41 5.97 -18.66 8.24
C SER A 41 5.03 -18.20 9.36
N ALA A 42 3.76 -17.97 9.02
CA ALA A 42 2.72 -17.65 9.97
C ALA A 42 1.66 -18.75 9.95
N ARG A 43 1.11 -19.08 11.12
CA ARG A 43 0.01 -20.04 11.23
C ARG A 43 -1.21 -19.55 10.45
N THR A 44 -1.90 -20.46 9.78
CA THR A 44 -3.20 -20.19 9.16
C THR A 44 -4.22 -19.76 10.22
N LEU A 45 -4.88 -18.63 9.97
CA LEU A 45 -5.90 -18.09 10.89
C LEU A 45 -7.20 -18.90 10.79
N SER A 46 -7.86 -19.11 11.93
CA SER A 46 -9.18 -19.76 11.95
C SER A 46 -10.25 -18.89 11.26
N PRO A 47 -11.33 -19.50 10.74
CA PRO A 47 -12.41 -18.77 10.07
C PRO A 47 -13.03 -17.67 10.95
N TYR A 48 -13.21 -17.96 12.24
CA TYR A 48 -13.75 -17.00 13.21
C TYR A 48 -12.86 -15.76 13.36
N ILE A 49 -11.55 -15.93 13.50
CA ILE A 49 -10.62 -14.81 13.64
C ILE A 49 -10.57 -13.97 12.36
N ARG A 50 -10.61 -14.61 11.18
CA ARG A 50 -10.73 -13.92 9.89
C ARG A 50 -11.99 -13.05 9.84
N LYS A 51 -13.15 -13.59 10.26
CA LYS A 51 -14.42 -12.86 10.33
C LYS A 51 -14.33 -11.67 11.30
N LYS A 52 -13.79 -11.87 12.50
CA LYS A 52 -13.59 -10.80 13.49
C LYS A 52 -12.71 -9.65 12.96
N MET A 53 -11.61 -9.97 12.28
CA MET A 53 -10.74 -8.96 11.66
C MET A 53 -11.44 -8.20 10.53
N ALA A 54 -12.25 -8.87 9.70
CA ALA A 54 -13.04 -8.24 8.66
C ALA A 54 -14.08 -7.26 9.24
N MET A 55 -14.81 -7.68 10.28
CA MET A 55 -15.79 -6.83 10.98
C MET A 55 -15.14 -5.57 11.55
N ARG A 56 -13.95 -5.68 12.16
CA ARG A 56 -13.19 -4.53 12.66
C ARG A 56 -12.84 -3.54 11.54
N ARG A 57 -12.44 -4.02 10.36
CA ARG A 57 -12.12 -3.16 9.20
C ARG A 57 -13.36 -2.42 8.70
N ILE A 58 -14.50 -3.11 8.61
CA ILE A 58 -15.78 -2.50 8.20
C ILE A 58 -16.21 -1.43 9.19
N LYS A 59 -16.20 -1.75 10.49
CA LYS A 59 -16.52 -0.78 11.56
C LYS A 59 -15.66 0.47 11.45
N ARG A 60 -14.34 0.30 11.32
CA ARG A 60 -13.41 1.43 11.20
C ARG A 60 -13.67 2.28 9.95
N LYS A 61 -14.02 1.65 8.82
CA LYS A 61 -14.39 2.36 7.59
C LYS A 61 -15.62 3.24 7.81
N ASN A 62 -16.65 2.72 8.48
CA ASN A 62 -17.88 3.44 8.79
C ASN A 62 -17.64 4.60 9.77
N GLU A 63 -16.82 4.39 10.80
CA GLU A 63 -16.41 5.46 11.73
C GLU A 63 -15.73 6.61 10.99
N ILE A 64 -14.78 6.31 10.10
CA ILE A 64 -14.07 7.33 9.32
C ILE A 64 -15.04 8.08 8.42
N LEU A 65 -15.97 7.39 7.74
CA LEU A 65 -17.00 8.03 6.92
C LEU A 65 -17.88 8.99 7.72
N HIS A 66 -18.29 8.57 8.92
CA HIS A 66 -19.09 9.40 9.81
C HIS A 66 -18.30 10.63 10.31
N LEU A 67 -17.03 10.47 10.68
CA LEU A 67 -16.15 11.56 11.09
C LEU A 67 -15.89 12.57 9.96
N ILE A 68 -15.74 12.10 8.72
CA ILE A 68 -15.65 12.95 7.53
C ILE A 68 -16.95 13.73 7.35
N LYS A 69 -18.12 13.07 7.46
CA LYS A 69 -19.43 13.74 7.35
C LYS A 69 -19.62 14.81 8.44
N MET A 70 -19.08 14.60 9.64
CA MET A 70 -19.09 15.58 10.73
C MET A 70 -18.02 16.67 10.59
N GLY A 71 -17.20 16.66 9.55
CA GLY A 71 -16.12 17.64 9.35
C GLY A 71 -14.93 17.51 10.32
N LYS A 72 -14.87 16.43 11.11
CA LYS A 72 -13.79 16.23 12.12
C LYS A 72 -12.48 15.73 11.49
N ILE A 73 -12.54 15.21 10.26
CA ILE A 73 -11.40 14.66 9.54
C ILE A 73 -11.45 15.12 8.08
N VAL A 74 -10.30 15.52 7.53
CA VAL A 74 -10.16 15.87 6.11
C VAL A 74 -10.30 14.63 5.22
N ASP A 75 -11.16 14.69 4.21
CA ASP A 75 -11.31 13.60 3.25
C ASP A 75 -10.08 13.49 2.33
N ARG A 76 -9.22 12.51 2.61
CA ARG A 76 -8.02 12.21 1.81
C ARG A 76 -8.30 11.41 0.54
N ARG A 77 -9.56 11.17 0.17
CA ARG A 77 -9.93 10.50 -1.09
C ARG A 77 -9.86 11.43 -2.28
N ALA A 78 -10.08 12.73 -2.10
CA ALA A 78 -10.13 13.71 -3.19
C ALA A 78 -8.75 14.01 -3.83
N GLY A 79 -7.64 13.65 -3.17
CA GLY A 79 -6.28 13.93 -3.65
C GLY A 79 -5.55 12.74 -4.27
N ARG A 80 -6.27 11.76 -4.83
CA ARG A 80 -5.69 10.59 -5.51
C ARG A 80 -6.23 10.43 -6.92
#